data_AF-A0A561B8B0-F1
#
_entry.id   AF-A0A561B8B0-F1
#
_cell.length_a   1.000
_cell.length_b   1.000
_cell.length_c   1.000
_cell.angle_alpha   90.00
_cell.angle_beta   90.00
_cell.angle_gamma   90.00
#
_symmetry.space_group_name_H-M   'P 1'
#
loop_
_entity.id
_entity.type
_entity.pdbx_description
1 polymer ?
#
loop_
_entity_poly.entity_id
_entity_poly.type
_entity_poly.pdbx_seq_one_letter_code
_entity_poly.pdbx_strand_id
1 'polypeptide(L)'
;MLASILPGLRDLRTPLTTGYLYFLTIWLAFGKDRLLPAETDSRLLNRIHDLAELLGPPAVLAAVSFAAYLLGSIVTIRTIKMPEGLLKVLKAGRDSARDQLTVWVAEQAATLEANDRGARALIGRRDLPQLFRDQLQEILDHVDVDPTDEQRALNAGLSEQELDRSRQRRALTSALTLSATDDHDALVTRLQIERETLYNDYDRLRSEAELRFSIFIPLIALAVVASALWSVWCLFTLLLPCILLGQAVRLQARADERVRQALVRGVVKSPTIEALTQIQTPSAVVG
;
A
#
# COMPACT_ATOMS: atom_id res chain seq x y z
N MET A 1 13.18 4.66 -27.76
CA MET A 1 11.72 4.45 -27.88
C MET A 1 11.22 3.09 -27.37
N LEU A 2 12.08 2.09 -27.12
CA LEU A 2 11.65 0.85 -26.43
C LEU A 2 11.50 1.01 -24.90
N ALA A 3 12.24 1.95 -24.30
CA ALA A 3 12.19 2.23 -22.86
C ALA A 3 10.82 2.73 -22.36
N SER A 4 10.01 3.36 -23.22
CA SER A 4 8.66 3.85 -22.87
C SER A 4 7.57 2.77 -22.96
N ILE A 5 7.85 1.59 -23.55
CA ILE A 5 6.90 0.46 -23.62
C ILE A 5 7.03 -0.45 -22.39
N LEU A 6 8.18 -0.38 -21.70
CA LEU A 6 8.48 -1.19 -20.52
C LEU A 6 7.54 -1.00 -19.31
N PRO A 7 7.00 0.20 -19.01
CA PRO A 7 6.05 0.36 -17.91
C PRO A 7 4.78 -0.47 -18.10
N GLY A 8 4.17 -0.44 -19.30
CA GLY A 8 2.93 -1.18 -19.57
C GLY A 8 3.10 -2.71 -19.52
N LEU A 9 4.27 -3.23 -19.91
CA LEU A 9 4.59 -4.66 -19.78
C LEU A 9 4.62 -5.13 -18.32
N ARG A 10 4.94 -4.22 -17.39
CA ARG A 10 5.03 -4.53 -15.96
C ARG A 10 3.66 -4.75 -15.35
N ASP A 11 2.66 -3.99 -15.80
CA ASP A 11 1.29 -4.11 -15.32
C ASP A 11 0.59 -5.34 -15.90
N LEU A 12 0.98 -5.77 -17.10
CA LEU A 12 0.42 -6.97 -17.75
C LEU A 12 0.90 -8.28 -17.10
N ARG A 13 2.16 -8.33 -16.61
CA ARG A 13 2.76 -9.58 -16.11
C ARG A 13 2.02 -10.14 -14.90
N THR A 14 1.54 -9.27 -14.00
CA THR A 14 0.90 -9.66 -12.74
C THR A 14 -0.44 -10.39 -12.97
N PRO A 15 -1.43 -9.80 -13.64
CA PRO A 15 -2.69 -10.48 -13.94
C PRO A 15 -2.45 -11.73 -14.80
N LEU A 16 -1.57 -11.67 -15.80
CA LEU A 16 -1.29 -12.83 -16.64
C LEU A 16 -0.67 -14.00 -15.85
N THR A 17 0.31 -13.74 -14.97
CA THR A 17 0.92 -14.78 -14.12
C THR A 17 -0.09 -15.35 -13.13
N THR A 18 -0.86 -14.48 -12.45
CA THR A 18 -1.90 -14.89 -11.50
C THR A 18 -2.97 -15.73 -12.20
N GLY A 19 -3.44 -15.31 -13.37
CA GLY A 19 -4.42 -16.03 -14.17
C GLY A 19 -3.95 -17.41 -14.60
N TYR A 20 -2.70 -17.53 -15.06
CA TYR A 20 -2.13 -18.84 -15.40
C TYR A 20 -2.00 -19.77 -14.21
N LEU A 21 -1.64 -19.25 -13.03
CA LEU A 21 -1.60 -20.07 -11.82
C LEU A 21 -2.99 -20.58 -11.43
N TYR A 22 -4.03 -19.75 -11.58
CA TYR A 22 -5.40 -20.21 -11.37
C TYR A 22 -5.82 -21.27 -12.39
N PHE A 23 -5.55 -21.07 -13.68
CA PHE A 23 -5.85 -22.09 -14.68
C PHE A 23 -5.12 -23.40 -14.41
N LEU A 24 -3.83 -23.35 -14.05
CA LEU A 24 -3.08 -24.53 -13.67
C LEU A 24 -3.70 -25.22 -12.46
N THR A 25 -4.11 -24.45 -11.45
CA THR A 25 -4.74 -24.97 -10.23
C THR A 25 -6.09 -25.64 -10.54
N ILE A 26 -6.94 -25.00 -11.35
CA ILE A 26 -8.23 -25.53 -11.78
C ILE A 26 -8.01 -26.78 -12.64
N TRP A 27 -7.10 -26.72 -13.61
CA TRP A 27 -6.78 -27.85 -14.47
C TRP A 27 -6.24 -29.04 -13.67
N LEU A 28 -5.43 -28.82 -12.63
CA LEU A 28 -5.01 -29.89 -11.73
C LEU A 28 -6.16 -30.43 -10.89
N ALA A 29 -6.94 -29.55 -10.25
CA ALA A 29 -8.02 -29.95 -9.34
C ALA A 29 -9.08 -30.82 -10.02
N PHE A 30 -9.33 -30.55 -11.29
CA PHE A 30 -10.41 -31.13 -12.05
C PHE A 30 -9.95 -31.98 -13.26
N GLY A 31 -8.64 -32.09 -13.46
CA GLY A 31 -8.02 -32.65 -14.66
C GLY A 31 -8.41 -34.10 -15.00
N LYS A 32 -8.25 -34.40 -16.29
CA LYS A 32 -8.53 -35.60 -17.10
C LYS A 32 -9.54 -36.64 -16.60
N ASP A 33 -9.41 -37.15 -15.39
CA ASP A 33 -10.24 -38.25 -14.88
C ASP A 33 -11.56 -37.77 -14.25
N ARG A 34 -11.69 -36.47 -13.90
CA ARG A 34 -12.89 -35.92 -13.24
C ARG A 34 -13.77 -35.00 -14.11
N LEU A 35 -13.20 -34.23 -15.04
CA LEU A 35 -13.98 -33.28 -15.88
C LEU A 35 -14.53 -33.86 -17.17
N LEU A 36 -13.88 -34.88 -17.71
CA LEU A 36 -14.21 -35.43 -19.02
C LEU A 36 -14.55 -36.92 -18.84
N PRO A 37 -15.73 -37.27 -18.33
CA PRO A 37 -16.26 -38.60 -18.57
C PRO A 37 -16.23 -38.80 -20.09
N ALA A 38 -15.56 -39.86 -20.54
CA ALA A 38 -15.28 -40.15 -21.94
C ALA A 38 -16.52 -40.18 -22.85
N GLU A 39 -17.72 -40.18 -22.28
CA GLU A 39 -19.01 -40.24 -22.97
C GLU A 39 -19.88 -38.99 -22.80
N THR A 40 -19.37 -37.89 -22.26
CA THR A 40 -20.20 -36.70 -22.04
C THR A 40 -20.41 -35.96 -23.36
N ASP A 41 -21.55 -36.23 -23.98
CA ASP A 41 -22.07 -35.70 -25.25
C ASP A 41 -22.42 -34.20 -25.18
N SER A 42 -21.57 -33.41 -24.52
CA SER A 42 -21.78 -31.98 -24.34
C SER A 42 -21.46 -31.26 -25.65
N ARG A 43 -22.52 -30.96 -26.41
CA ARG A 43 -22.47 -30.22 -27.69
C ARG A 43 -21.61 -28.94 -27.63
N LEU A 44 -21.46 -28.34 -26.44
CA LEU A 44 -20.69 -27.13 -26.23
C LEU A 44 -19.17 -27.39 -26.23
N LEU A 45 -18.70 -28.47 -25.58
CA LEU A 45 -17.27 -28.83 -25.62
C LEU A 45 -16.84 -29.23 -27.02
N ASN A 46 -17.67 -29.97 -27.75
CA ASN A 46 -17.38 -30.34 -29.15
C ASN A 46 -17.22 -29.08 -30.02
N ARG A 47 -18.12 -28.09 -29.90
CA ARG A 47 -17.99 -26.82 -30.63
C ARG A 47 -16.74 -26.03 -30.28
N ILE A 48 -16.32 -26.03 -29.00
CA ILE A 48 -15.08 -25.38 -28.58
C ILE A 48 -13.87 -26.11 -29.18
N HIS A 49 -13.91 -27.44 -29.23
CA HIS A 49 -12.85 -28.25 -29.84
C HIS A 49 -12.74 -28.01 -31.34
N ASP A 50 -13.87 -28.03 -32.06
CA ASP A 50 -13.93 -27.74 -33.50
C ASP A 50 -13.40 -26.33 -33.81
N LEU A 51 -13.77 -25.34 -32.97
CA LEU A 51 -13.28 -23.97 -33.10
C LEU A 51 -11.76 -23.87 -32.83
N ALA A 52 -11.25 -24.63 -31.85
CA ALA A 52 -9.83 -24.69 -31.53
C ALA A 52 -9.01 -25.33 -32.65
N GLU A 53 -9.53 -26.39 -33.29
CA GLU A 53 -8.93 -27.02 -34.45
C GLU A 53 -8.92 -26.08 -35.67
N LEU A 54 -10.03 -25.36 -35.90
CA LEU A 54 -10.15 -24.39 -36.99
C LEU A 54 -9.21 -23.20 -36.84
N LEU A 55 -9.08 -22.66 -35.64
CA LEU A 55 -8.25 -21.48 -35.34
C LEU A 55 -6.75 -21.81 -35.29
N GLY A 56 -6.41 -23.08 -35.03
CA GLY A 56 -5.06 -23.58 -34.89
C GLY A 56 -4.39 -23.24 -33.55
N PRO A 57 -3.26 -23.91 -33.24
CA PRO A 57 -2.59 -23.78 -31.94
C PRO A 57 -2.23 -22.35 -31.51
N PRO A 58 -1.73 -21.45 -32.40
CA PRO A 58 -1.37 -20.09 -32.00
C PRO A 58 -2.57 -19.25 -31.51
N ALA A 59 -3.72 -19.39 -32.17
CA ALA A 59 -4.93 -18.66 -31.81
C ALA A 59 -5.56 -19.19 -30.52
N VAL A 60 -5.52 -20.51 -30.30
CA VAL A 60 -5.91 -21.12 -29.02
C VAL A 60 -5.02 -20.61 -27.89
N LEU A 61 -3.70 -20.58 -28.10
CA LEU A 61 -2.76 -20.03 -27.11
C LEU A 61 -3.08 -18.56 -26.80
N ALA A 62 -3.37 -17.74 -27.82
CA ALA A 62 -3.76 -16.35 -27.63
C ALA A 62 -5.07 -16.21 -26.85
N ALA A 63 -6.09 -17.03 -27.16
CA ALA A 63 -7.38 -17.03 -26.47
C ALA A 63 -7.24 -17.45 -24.99
N VAL A 64 -6.46 -18.50 -24.71
CA VAL A 64 -6.16 -18.93 -23.34
C VAL A 64 -5.36 -17.86 -22.58
N SER A 65 -4.38 -17.24 -23.23
CA SER A 65 -3.59 -16.14 -22.65
C SER A 65 -4.49 -14.96 -22.27
N PHE A 66 -5.43 -14.60 -23.15
CA PHE A 66 -6.38 -13.53 -22.92
C PHE A 66 -7.35 -13.86 -21.78
N ALA A 67 -7.89 -15.09 -21.75
CA ALA A 67 -8.74 -15.55 -20.66
C ALA A 67 -7.99 -15.57 -19.32
N ALA A 68 -6.70 -15.94 -19.33
CA ALA A 68 -5.86 -15.94 -18.14
C ALA A 68 -5.66 -14.51 -17.64
N TYR A 69 -5.33 -13.59 -18.55
CA TYR A 69 -5.23 -12.17 -18.22
C TYR A 69 -6.52 -11.62 -17.62
N LEU A 70 -7.69 -11.92 -18.21
CA LEU A 70 -8.98 -11.46 -17.68
C LEU A 70 -9.24 -12.01 -16.28
N LEU A 71 -9.09 -13.33 -16.09
CA LEU A 71 -9.27 -13.97 -14.78
C LEU A 71 -8.32 -13.38 -13.75
N GLY A 72 -7.05 -13.22 -14.13
CA GLY A 72 -6.04 -12.56 -13.33
C GLY A 72 -6.44 -11.15 -12.94
N SER A 73 -6.87 -10.31 -13.88
CA SER A 73 -7.25 -8.92 -13.63
C SER A 73 -8.45 -8.78 -12.67
N ILE A 74 -9.37 -9.75 -12.69
CA ILE A 74 -10.52 -9.81 -11.77
C ILE A 74 -10.07 -10.22 -10.37
N VAL A 75 -9.12 -11.16 -10.28
CA VAL A 75 -8.69 -11.74 -9.00
C VAL A 75 -7.51 -10.99 -8.37
N THR A 76 -6.75 -10.21 -9.12
CA THR A 76 -5.68 -9.35 -8.58
C THR A 76 -6.30 -8.33 -7.63
N ILE A 77 -6.20 -8.62 -6.33
CA ILE A 77 -6.70 -7.72 -5.29
C ILE A 77 -5.71 -6.56 -5.18
N ARG A 78 -6.09 -5.40 -5.73
CA ARG A 78 -5.22 -4.23 -5.84
C ARG A 78 -4.73 -3.69 -4.48
N THR A 79 -5.45 -3.96 -3.40
CA THR A 79 -5.08 -3.55 -2.04
C THR A 79 -5.87 -4.37 -1.02
N ILE A 80 -5.35 -5.54 -0.61
CA ILE A 80 -5.81 -6.11 0.66
C ILE A 80 -5.29 -5.16 1.72
N LYS A 81 -6.20 -4.38 2.35
CA LYS A 81 -5.91 -3.76 3.65
C LYS A 81 -5.57 -4.92 4.58
N MET A 82 -4.28 -5.23 4.73
CA MET A 82 -3.86 -6.36 5.53
C MET A 82 -4.48 -6.21 6.92
N PRO A 83 -5.03 -7.29 7.50
CA PRO A 83 -5.54 -7.23 8.86
C PRO A 83 -4.41 -6.75 9.77
N GLU A 84 -4.70 -5.78 10.64
CA GLU A 84 -3.70 -5.06 11.44
C GLU A 84 -2.83 -6.02 12.28
N GLY A 85 -3.38 -7.17 12.66
CA GLY A 85 -2.65 -8.24 13.37
C GLY A 85 -1.50 -8.83 12.56
N LEU A 86 -1.69 -9.11 11.25
CA LEU A 86 -0.63 -9.61 10.39
C LEU A 86 0.44 -8.53 10.16
N LEU A 87 0.00 -7.27 10.07
CA LEU A 87 0.90 -6.13 10.04
C LEU A 87 1.76 -6.04 11.30
N LYS A 88 1.24 -6.28 12.51
CA LYS A 88 2.06 -6.23 13.75
C LYS A 88 3.21 -7.23 13.73
N VAL A 89 2.95 -8.47 13.32
CA VAL A 89 3.98 -9.52 13.23
C VAL A 89 5.05 -9.19 12.18
N LEU A 90 4.64 -8.56 11.06
CA LEU A 90 5.57 -8.15 10.00
C LEU A 90 6.21 -6.77 10.25
N LYS A 91 5.65 -5.96 11.16
CA LYS A 91 6.12 -4.62 11.55
C LYS A 91 7.21 -4.64 12.62
N ALA A 92 7.49 -5.77 13.26
CA ALA A 92 8.61 -5.89 14.23
C ALA A 92 10.00 -5.57 13.63
N GLY A 93 10.11 -5.34 12.30
CA GLY A 93 11.29 -4.78 11.65
C GLY A 93 11.07 -3.44 10.92
N ARG A 94 9.96 -2.73 11.17
CA ARG A 94 9.55 -1.49 10.47
C ARG A 94 9.78 -0.20 11.29
N ASP A 95 10.15 -0.32 12.57
CA ASP A 95 10.18 0.83 13.49
C ASP A 95 11.16 1.94 13.07
N SER A 96 12.30 1.58 12.45
CA SER A 96 13.34 2.55 12.07
C SER A 96 12.90 3.67 11.11
N ALA A 97 11.91 3.42 10.25
CA ALA A 97 11.43 4.40 9.27
C ALA A 97 10.34 5.32 9.82
N ARG A 98 9.47 4.77 10.68
CA ARG A 98 8.43 5.55 11.36
C ARG A 98 9.07 6.60 12.26
N ASP A 99 10.17 6.23 12.92
CA ASP A 99 10.94 7.10 13.78
C ASP A 99 11.51 8.32 13.05
N GLN A 100 11.94 8.19 11.79
CA GLN A 100 12.48 9.33 11.04
C GLN A 100 11.39 10.34 10.66
N LEU A 101 10.21 9.87 10.25
CA LEU A 101 9.10 10.75 9.92
C LEU A 101 8.56 11.44 11.18
N THR A 102 8.39 10.71 12.29
CA THR A 102 7.91 11.29 13.54
C THR A 102 8.89 12.33 14.09
N VAL A 103 10.21 12.08 14.00
CA VAL A 103 11.23 13.07 14.38
C VAL A 103 11.15 14.32 13.50
N TRP A 104 11.06 14.17 12.18
CA TRP A 104 10.96 15.31 11.27
C TRP A 104 9.66 16.11 11.47
N VAL A 105 8.52 15.43 11.63
CA VAL A 105 7.23 16.10 11.93
C VAL A 105 7.27 16.77 13.30
N ALA A 106 7.89 16.15 14.31
CA ALA A 106 8.05 16.75 15.63
C ALA A 106 8.97 17.97 15.62
N GLU A 107 9.94 18.02 14.71
CA GLU A 107 10.79 19.19 14.46
C GLU A 107 9.99 20.33 13.81
N GLN A 108 9.17 20.03 12.79
CA GLN A 108 8.25 21.01 12.18
C GLN A 108 7.17 21.49 13.15
N ALA A 109 6.65 20.62 14.01
CA ALA A 109 5.71 21.00 15.05
C ALA A 109 6.37 21.93 16.09
N ALA A 110 7.64 21.69 16.44
CA ALA A 110 8.39 22.55 17.35
C ALA A 110 8.64 23.94 16.76
N THR A 111 8.94 24.04 15.46
CA THR A 111 9.09 25.36 14.79
C THR A 111 7.76 26.11 14.71
N LEU A 112 6.63 25.40 14.54
CA LEU A 112 5.28 25.96 14.64
C LEU A 112 4.96 26.45 16.06
N GLU A 113 5.34 25.69 17.09
CA GLU A 113 5.07 26.01 18.51
C GLU A 113 5.92 27.18 19.04
N ALA A 114 7.19 27.26 18.63
CA ALA A 114 8.04 28.42 18.92
C ALA A 114 7.39 29.74 18.45
N ASN A 115 6.45 29.63 17.53
CA ASN A 115 5.58 30.71 17.09
C ASN A 115 4.17 30.51 17.69
N ASP A 116 4.00 30.65 19.02
CA ASP A 116 2.75 30.42 19.80
C ASP A 116 1.48 31.08 19.19
N ARG A 117 1.65 32.12 18.36
CA ARG A 117 0.58 32.72 17.55
C ARG A 117 0.07 31.82 16.43
N GLY A 118 0.95 31.04 15.79
CA GLY A 118 0.65 30.17 14.65
C GLY A 118 -0.23 28.98 14.99
N ALA A 119 0.03 28.29 16.12
CA ALA A 119 -0.77 27.14 16.55
C ALA A 119 -2.21 27.55 16.89
N ARG A 120 -2.40 28.65 17.63
CA ARG A 120 -3.74 29.18 17.95
C ARG A 120 -4.44 29.75 16.72
N ALA A 121 -3.69 30.40 15.81
CA ALA A 121 -4.24 30.89 14.55
C ALA A 121 -4.70 29.74 13.63
N LEU A 122 -4.04 28.58 13.68
CA LEU A 122 -4.44 27.38 12.95
C LEU A 122 -5.77 26.82 13.47
N ILE A 123 -5.89 26.59 14.77
CA ILE A 123 -7.12 26.03 15.38
C ILE A 123 -8.31 26.98 15.18
N GLY A 124 -8.07 28.30 15.23
CA GLY A 124 -9.12 29.32 15.06
C GLY A 124 -9.52 29.63 13.62
N ARG A 125 -8.81 29.12 12.59
CA ARG A 125 -9.03 29.55 11.20
C ARG A 125 -10.22 28.84 10.56
N ARG A 126 -11.20 29.62 10.12
CA ARG A 126 -12.37 29.12 9.36
C ARG A 126 -12.03 28.60 7.97
N ASP A 127 -10.83 28.90 7.46
CA ASP A 127 -10.42 28.61 6.08
C ASP A 127 -9.73 27.25 5.95
N LEU A 128 -9.44 26.56 7.06
CA LEU A 128 -8.94 25.19 6.99
C LEU A 128 -9.99 24.30 6.33
N PRO A 129 -9.59 23.40 5.39
CA PRO A 129 -10.48 22.39 4.84
C PRO A 129 -11.23 21.72 5.98
N GLN A 130 -12.56 21.68 5.88
CA GLN A 130 -13.42 21.20 6.95
C GLN A 130 -13.00 19.81 7.42
N LEU A 131 -12.60 18.96 6.47
CA LEU A 131 -12.06 17.63 6.68
C LEU A 131 -10.79 17.60 7.56
N PHE A 132 -9.89 18.57 7.41
CA PHE A 132 -8.68 18.66 8.24
C PHE A 132 -9.01 19.10 9.67
N ARG A 133 -9.99 20.01 9.84
CA ARG A 133 -10.47 20.41 11.17
C ARG A 133 -11.17 19.27 11.88
N ASP A 134 -12.05 18.57 11.18
CA ASP A 134 -12.78 17.43 11.73
C ASP A 134 -11.79 16.33 12.16
N GLN A 135 -10.77 16.03 11.33
CA GLN A 135 -9.69 15.10 11.70
C GLN A 135 -8.85 15.60 12.88
N LEU A 136 -8.46 16.88 12.91
CA LEU A 136 -7.68 17.43 14.01
C LEU A 136 -8.44 17.35 15.33
N GLN A 137 -9.74 17.67 15.29
CA GLN A 137 -10.60 17.66 16.46
C GLN A 137 -10.88 16.23 16.92
N GLU A 138 -11.16 15.30 16.00
CA GLU A 138 -11.29 13.87 16.30
C GLU A 138 -10.00 13.32 16.93
N ILE A 139 -8.83 13.68 16.41
CA ILE A 139 -7.53 13.29 16.98
C ILE A 139 -7.33 13.94 18.35
N LEU A 140 -7.60 15.23 18.53
CA LEU A 140 -7.49 15.89 19.83
C LEU A 140 -8.40 15.24 20.87
N ASP A 141 -9.60 14.82 20.47
CA ASP A 141 -10.57 14.15 21.34
C ASP A 141 -10.18 12.69 21.66
N HIS A 142 -9.43 12.01 20.78
CA HIS A 142 -9.03 10.60 20.92
C HIS A 142 -7.55 10.37 21.26
N VAL A 143 -6.73 11.43 21.36
CA VAL A 143 -5.36 11.33 21.86
C VAL A 143 -5.45 11.10 23.37
N ASP A 144 -5.68 9.84 23.72
CA ASP A 144 -5.56 9.33 25.07
C ASP A 144 -4.09 9.49 25.45
N VAL A 145 -3.81 10.44 26.32
CA VAL A 145 -2.50 10.58 26.91
C VAL A 145 -2.30 9.32 27.74
N ASP A 146 -1.29 8.53 27.39
CA ASP A 146 -0.91 7.39 28.22
C ASP A 146 -0.79 7.91 29.66
N PRO A 147 -1.65 7.45 30.60
CA PRO A 147 -1.67 7.98 31.95
C PRO A 147 -0.30 7.84 32.61
N THR A 148 0.51 6.88 32.16
CA THR A 148 1.89 6.68 32.59
C THR A 148 2.79 7.88 32.24
N ASP A 149 2.62 8.48 31.07
CA ASP A 149 3.37 9.66 30.63
C ASP A 149 2.91 10.93 31.35
N GLU A 150 1.60 11.06 31.58
CA GLU A 150 1.04 12.17 32.35
C GLU A 150 1.53 12.15 33.80
N GLN A 151 1.51 10.97 34.44
CA GLN A 151 2.05 10.81 35.79
C GLN A 151 3.54 11.13 35.84
N ARG A 152 4.33 10.70 34.84
CA ARG A 152 5.77 11.02 34.76
C ARG A 152 6.00 12.52 34.61
N ALA A 153 5.19 13.20 33.80
CA ALA A 153 5.29 14.63 33.58
C ALA A 153 4.93 15.44 34.85
N LEU A 154 3.85 15.05 35.54
CA LEU A 154 3.47 15.63 36.83
C LEU A 154 4.54 15.39 37.89
N ASN A 155 5.11 14.18 37.96
CA ASN A 155 6.20 13.84 38.88
C ASN A 155 7.49 14.61 38.55
N ALA A 156 7.70 15.00 37.30
CA ALA A 156 8.80 15.86 36.88
C ALA A 156 8.57 17.35 37.22
N GLY A 157 7.43 17.70 37.81
CA GLY A 157 7.08 19.06 38.21
C GLY A 157 6.66 19.96 37.04
N LEU A 158 6.26 19.38 35.90
CA LEU A 158 5.73 20.16 34.79
C LEU A 158 4.40 20.81 35.19
N SER A 159 4.27 22.10 34.89
CA SER A 159 3.02 22.84 35.09
C SER A 159 1.89 22.29 34.22
N GLU A 160 0.63 22.46 34.62
CA GLU A 160 -0.53 22.07 33.79
C GLU A 160 -0.48 22.71 32.39
N GLN A 161 0.07 23.93 32.27
CA GLN A 161 0.26 24.59 30.98
C GLN A 161 1.28 23.89 30.08
N GLU A 162 2.38 23.40 30.64
CA GLU A 162 3.37 22.61 29.88
C GLU A 162 2.81 21.24 29.48
N LEU A 163 1.99 20.66 30.36
CA LEU A 163 1.28 19.42 30.06
C LEU A 163 0.33 19.61 28.87
N ASP A 164 -0.48 20.67 28.87
CA ASP A 164 -1.41 20.97 27.77
C ASP A 164 -0.68 21.25 26.44
N ARG A 165 0.44 21.99 26.49
CA ARG A 165 1.31 22.18 25.31
C ARG A 165 1.86 20.87 24.78
N SER A 166 2.31 19.97 25.67
CA SER A 166 2.82 18.66 25.26
C SER A 166 1.73 17.80 24.60
N ARG A 167 0.48 17.88 25.09
CA ARG A 167 -0.69 17.22 24.50
C ARG A 167 -0.98 17.76 23.11
N GLN A 168 -1.07 19.08 22.97
CA GLN A 168 -1.30 19.74 21.69
C GLN A 168 -0.19 19.40 20.68
N ARG A 169 1.08 19.38 21.09
CA ARG A 169 2.20 19.00 20.22
C ARG A 169 2.11 17.55 19.75
N ARG A 170 1.76 16.61 20.64
CA ARG A 170 1.57 15.19 20.29
C ARG A 170 0.41 15.02 19.31
N ALA A 171 -0.73 15.68 19.56
CA ALA A 171 -1.90 15.65 18.69
C ALA A 171 -1.65 16.28 17.32
N LEU A 172 -0.93 17.41 17.26
CA LEU A 172 -0.49 18.01 16.00
C LEU A 172 0.45 17.07 15.24
N THR A 173 1.40 16.45 15.93
CA THR A 173 2.35 15.51 15.30
C THR A 173 1.62 14.29 14.73
N SER A 174 0.66 13.72 15.46
CA SER A 174 -0.14 12.58 14.98
C SER A 174 -1.05 12.99 13.83
N ALA A 175 -1.71 14.15 13.90
CA ALA A 175 -2.56 14.68 12.83
C ALA A 175 -1.78 14.95 11.55
N LEU A 176 -0.61 15.59 11.64
CA LEU A 176 0.27 15.83 10.49
C LEU A 176 0.81 14.52 9.91
N THR A 177 1.12 13.53 10.76
CA THR A 177 1.57 12.20 10.31
C THR A 177 0.46 11.46 9.59
N LEU A 178 -0.77 11.51 10.11
CA LEU A 178 -1.94 10.88 9.49
C LEU A 178 -2.27 11.54 8.15
N SER A 179 -2.35 12.87 8.14
CA SER A 179 -2.61 13.65 6.92
C SER A 179 -1.51 13.46 5.86
N ALA A 180 -0.23 13.40 6.26
CA ALA A 180 0.87 13.09 5.33
C ALA A 180 0.77 11.65 4.76
N THR A 181 0.14 10.73 5.49
CA THR A 181 -0.13 9.36 5.03
C THR A 181 -1.31 9.34 4.06
N ASP A 182 -2.35 10.12 4.32
CA ASP A 182 -3.50 10.29 3.41
C ASP A 182 -3.09 10.98 2.10
N ASP A 183 -2.11 11.89 2.17
CA ASP A 183 -1.54 12.59 1.00
C ASP A 183 -0.68 11.67 0.11
N HIS A 184 -0.48 10.38 0.44
CA HIS A 184 0.46 9.49 -0.26
C HIS A 184 0.24 9.43 -1.78
N ASP A 185 -1.01 9.36 -2.24
CA ASP A 185 -1.32 9.31 -3.68
C ASP A 185 -0.98 10.63 -4.39
N ALA A 186 -1.20 11.76 -3.71
CA ALA A 186 -0.80 13.08 -4.21
C ALA A 186 0.72 13.22 -4.25
N LEU A 187 1.43 12.72 -3.22
CA LEU A 187 2.89 12.71 -3.15
C LEU A 187 3.50 11.85 -4.27
N VAL A 188 2.93 10.69 -4.56
CA VAL A 188 3.38 9.82 -5.67
C VAL A 188 3.22 10.53 -7.02
N THR A 189 2.09 11.23 -7.22
CA THR A 189 1.84 12.00 -8.44
C THR A 189 2.85 13.14 -8.60
N ARG A 190 3.10 13.92 -7.52
CA ARG A 190 4.12 14.98 -7.53
C ARG A 190 5.53 14.41 -7.73
N LEU A 191 5.85 13.27 -7.12
CA LEU A 191 7.14 12.58 -7.29
C LEU A 191 7.38 12.21 -8.75
N GLN A 192 6.34 11.77 -9.47
CA GLN A 192 6.43 11.46 -10.90
C GLN A 192 6.81 12.69 -11.74
N ILE A 193 6.21 13.85 -11.43
CA ILE A 193 6.44 15.10 -12.15
C ILE A 193 7.82 15.68 -11.82
N GLU A 194 8.18 15.72 -10.54
CA GLU A 194 9.37 16.43 -10.07
C GLU A 194 10.65 15.58 -10.16
N ARG A 195 10.56 14.26 -9.96
CA ARG A 195 11.72 13.33 -9.91
C ARG A 195 11.39 11.94 -10.47
N GLU A 196 11.36 11.84 -11.79
CA GLU A 196 11.10 10.59 -12.52
C GLU A 196 11.95 9.40 -12.05
N THR A 197 13.23 9.61 -11.71
CA THR A 197 14.12 8.52 -11.25
C THR A 197 13.68 7.90 -9.92
N LEU A 198 13.24 8.73 -8.96
CA LEU A 198 12.72 8.26 -7.68
C LEU A 198 11.37 7.57 -7.85
N TYR A 199 10.52 8.10 -8.73
CA TYR A 199 9.26 7.48 -9.09
C TYR A 199 9.47 6.09 -9.72
N ASN A 200 10.42 5.95 -10.65
CA ASN A 200 10.73 4.66 -11.27
C ASN A 200 11.22 3.61 -10.25
N ASP A 201 12.00 4.03 -9.26
CA ASP A 201 12.42 3.16 -8.14
C ASP A 201 11.23 2.74 -7.26
N TYR A 202 10.37 3.70 -6.91
CA TYR A 202 9.14 3.46 -6.16
C TYR A 202 8.22 2.48 -6.89
N ASP A 203 7.94 2.75 -8.16
CA ASP A 203 7.03 1.94 -9.00
C ASP A 203 7.57 0.52 -9.21
N ARG A 204 8.89 0.37 -9.41
CA ARG A 204 9.53 -0.95 -9.48
C ARG A 204 9.32 -1.76 -8.20
N LEU A 205 9.56 -1.16 -7.03
CA LEU A 205 9.41 -1.85 -5.74
C LEU A 205 7.95 -2.20 -5.46
N ARG A 206 7.02 -1.28 -5.76
CA ARG A 206 5.57 -1.46 -5.60
C ARG A 206 5.04 -2.58 -6.49
N SER A 207 5.34 -2.54 -7.79
CA SER A 207 4.89 -3.56 -8.74
C SER A 207 5.47 -4.95 -8.47
N GLU A 208 6.67 -5.04 -7.88
CA GLU A 208 7.23 -6.31 -7.42
C GLU A 208 6.50 -6.85 -6.18
N ALA A 209 6.13 -5.96 -5.24
CA ALA A 209 5.30 -6.33 -4.10
C ALA A 209 3.92 -6.81 -4.54
N GLU A 210 3.26 -6.09 -5.46
CA GLU A 210 1.94 -6.42 -6.00
C GLU A 210 1.93 -7.77 -6.72
N LEU A 211 2.97 -8.07 -7.50
CA LEU A 211 3.14 -9.39 -8.11
C LEU A 211 3.16 -10.50 -7.06
N ARG A 212 3.95 -10.33 -6.00
CA ARG A 212 4.09 -11.34 -4.93
C ARG A 212 2.80 -11.52 -4.12
N PHE A 213 2.06 -10.43 -3.86
CA PHE A 213 0.73 -10.52 -3.25
C PHE A 213 -0.26 -11.25 -4.16
N SER A 214 -0.23 -10.98 -5.46
CA SER A 214 -1.20 -11.52 -6.42
C SER A 214 -1.00 -13.02 -6.69
N ILE A 215 0.23 -13.53 -6.60
CA ILE A 215 0.52 -14.96 -6.75
C ILE A 215 0.38 -15.75 -5.44
N PHE A 216 0.27 -15.09 -4.29
CA PHE A 216 0.19 -15.73 -2.98
C PHE A 216 -1.01 -16.69 -2.86
N ILE A 217 -2.21 -16.19 -3.13
CA ILE A 217 -3.46 -16.97 -3.02
C ILE A 217 -3.48 -18.16 -4.00
N PRO A 218 -3.21 -17.98 -5.32
CA PRO A 218 -3.22 -19.12 -6.23
C PRO A 218 -2.12 -20.14 -5.93
N LEU A 219 -0.96 -19.73 -5.40
CA LEU A 219 0.06 -20.69 -4.93
C LEU A 219 -0.40 -21.52 -3.74
N ILE A 220 -1.14 -20.93 -2.79
CA ILE A 220 -1.75 -21.69 -1.68
C ILE A 220 -2.76 -22.69 -2.25
N ALA A 221 -3.65 -22.25 -3.13
CA ALA A 221 -4.65 -23.11 -3.74
C ALA A 221 -3.99 -24.27 -4.51
N LEU A 222 -2.94 -23.98 -5.29
CA LEU A 222 -2.14 -24.96 -6.01
C LEU A 222 -1.51 -25.99 -5.07
N ALA A 223 -0.90 -25.54 -3.96
CA ALA A 223 -0.29 -26.43 -2.96
C ALA A 223 -1.31 -27.36 -2.29
N VAL A 224 -2.49 -26.83 -1.96
CA VAL A 224 -3.59 -27.62 -1.37
C VAL A 224 -4.12 -28.66 -2.36
N VAL A 225 -4.35 -28.26 -3.61
CA VAL A 225 -4.81 -29.17 -4.67
C VAL A 225 -3.77 -30.25 -4.95
N ALA A 226 -2.50 -29.87 -5.13
CA ALA A 226 -1.39 -30.81 -5.32
C ALA A 226 -1.28 -31.80 -4.15
N SER A 227 -1.53 -31.32 -2.92
CA SER A 227 -1.51 -32.17 -1.74
C SER A 227 -2.62 -33.20 -1.72
N ALA A 228 -3.82 -32.84 -2.16
CA ALA A 228 -4.95 -33.75 -2.25
C ALA A 228 -4.79 -34.79 -3.37
N LEU A 229 -4.08 -34.46 -4.45
CA LEU A 229 -3.94 -35.32 -5.62
C LEU A 229 -2.75 -36.28 -5.54
N TRP A 230 -1.63 -35.85 -4.96
CA TRP A 230 -0.40 -36.63 -4.99
C TRP A 230 0.10 -37.04 -3.61
N SER A 231 0.24 -36.09 -2.68
CA SER A 231 0.81 -36.38 -1.36
C SER A 231 0.61 -35.27 -0.33
N VAL A 232 0.36 -35.63 0.93
CA VAL A 232 0.32 -34.68 2.06
C VAL A 232 1.63 -33.87 2.20
N TRP A 233 2.77 -34.45 1.79
CA TRP A 233 4.06 -33.76 1.80
C TRP A 233 4.10 -32.52 0.89
N CYS A 234 3.21 -32.40 -0.09
CA CYS A 234 3.10 -31.18 -0.89
C CYS A 234 2.69 -29.96 -0.04
N LEU A 235 2.11 -30.13 1.15
CA LEU A 235 1.84 -29.01 2.07
C LEU A 235 3.10 -28.27 2.50
N PHE A 236 4.28 -28.89 2.48
CA PHE A 236 5.54 -28.18 2.74
C PHE A 236 5.79 -27.05 1.72
N THR A 237 5.20 -27.13 0.52
CA THR A 237 5.28 -26.05 -0.47
C THR A 237 4.52 -24.79 -0.03
N LEU A 238 3.62 -24.85 0.97
CA LEU A 238 2.98 -23.67 1.57
C LEU A 238 3.97 -22.74 2.28
N LEU A 239 5.17 -23.22 2.61
CA LEU A 239 6.23 -22.36 3.12
C LEU A 239 6.62 -21.27 2.11
N LEU A 240 6.60 -21.60 0.80
CA LEU A 240 6.97 -20.68 -0.27
C LEU A 240 6.05 -19.45 -0.36
N PRO A 241 4.71 -19.56 -0.47
CA PRO A 241 3.82 -18.40 -0.47
C PRO A 241 3.93 -17.60 0.83
N CYS A 242 4.12 -18.24 2.00
CA CYS A 242 4.35 -17.51 3.25
C CYS A 242 5.63 -16.65 3.21
N ILE A 243 6.73 -17.18 2.68
CA ILE A 243 7.98 -16.41 2.47
C ILE A 243 7.74 -15.26 1.49
N LEU A 244 7.07 -15.53 0.36
CA LEU A 244 6.77 -14.50 -0.65
C LEU A 244 5.92 -13.38 -0.07
N LEU A 245 4.93 -13.69 0.77
CA LEU A 245 4.10 -12.71 1.45
C LEU A 245 4.93 -11.80 2.36
N GLY A 246 5.82 -12.39 3.17
CA GLY A 246 6.73 -11.63 4.04
C GLY A 246 7.65 -10.71 3.21
N GLN A 247 8.15 -11.20 2.08
CA GLN A 247 8.97 -10.37 1.19
C GLN A 247 8.17 -9.26 0.49
N ALA A 248 6.93 -9.53 0.07
CA ALA A 248 6.03 -8.54 -0.54
C ALA A 248 5.77 -7.37 0.41
N VAL A 249 5.48 -7.67 1.68
CA VAL A 249 5.27 -6.65 2.72
C VAL A 249 6.53 -5.81 2.97
N ARG A 250 7.71 -6.43 2.93
CA ARG A 250 9.00 -5.69 3.05
C ARG A 250 9.26 -4.80 1.84
N LEU A 251 8.97 -5.27 0.63
CA LEU A 251 9.10 -4.48 -0.60
C LEU A 251 8.16 -3.28 -0.62
N GLN A 252 6.90 -3.47 -0.26
CA GLN A 252 5.93 -2.38 -0.16
C GLN A 252 6.39 -1.33 0.85
N ALA A 253 6.85 -1.76 2.03
CA ALA A 253 7.37 -0.84 3.04
C ALA A 253 8.59 -0.04 2.54
N ARG A 254 9.47 -0.66 1.75
CA ARG A 254 10.60 0.03 1.11
C ARG A 254 10.16 1.02 0.04
N ALA A 255 9.11 0.71 -0.72
CA ALA A 255 8.52 1.63 -1.69
C ALA A 255 7.98 2.88 -0.97
N ASP A 256 7.14 2.69 0.05
CA ASP A 256 6.57 3.80 0.83
C ASP A 256 7.65 4.65 1.49
N GLU A 257 8.74 4.01 1.97
CA GLU A 257 9.88 4.72 2.54
C GLU A 257 10.58 5.64 1.53
N ARG A 258 10.63 5.29 0.25
CA ARG A 258 11.19 6.19 -0.77
C ARG A 258 10.37 7.46 -0.96
N VAL A 259 9.04 7.37 -0.88
CA VAL A 259 8.15 8.53 -0.94
C VAL A 259 8.35 9.40 0.30
N ARG A 260 8.40 8.80 1.49
CA ARG A 260 8.66 9.53 2.74
C ARG A 260 10.02 10.22 2.76
N GLN A 261 11.08 9.55 2.31
CA GLN A 261 12.40 10.16 2.21
C GLN A 261 12.43 11.33 1.22
N ALA A 262 11.67 11.25 0.12
CA ALA A 262 11.52 12.37 -0.80
C ALA A 262 10.81 13.57 -0.14
N LEU A 263 9.76 13.31 0.64
CA LEU A 263 9.06 14.33 1.43
C LEU A 263 9.98 15.00 2.46
N VAL A 264 10.66 14.21 3.30
CA VAL A 264 11.56 14.70 4.37
C VAL A 264 12.72 15.52 3.81
N ARG A 265 13.26 15.13 2.64
CA ARG A 265 14.33 15.88 1.96
C ARG A 265 13.83 17.15 1.27
N GLY A 266 12.54 17.48 1.36
CA GLY A 266 11.92 18.61 0.68
C GLY A 266 11.97 18.50 -0.85
N VAL A 267 12.17 17.28 -1.36
CA VAL A 267 12.19 17.02 -2.81
C VAL A 267 10.79 17.12 -3.37
N VAL A 268 9.80 16.65 -2.61
CA VAL A 268 8.37 16.77 -2.90
C VAL A 268 7.69 17.49 -1.74
N LYS A 269 6.85 18.47 -2.03
CA LYS A 269 6.06 19.18 -1.01
C LYS A 269 4.72 18.47 -0.80
N SER A 270 4.34 18.23 0.46
CA SER A 270 2.96 17.80 0.78
C SER A 270 2.00 19.00 0.61
N PRO A 271 0.83 18.82 -0.03
CA PRO A 271 -0.20 19.86 -0.10
C PRO A 271 -0.58 20.42 1.27
N THR A 272 -0.68 19.56 2.27
CA THR A 272 -0.99 19.95 3.65
C THR A 272 0.11 20.83 4.25
N ILE A 273 1.37 20.44 4.09
CA ILE A 273 2.51 21.21 4.61
C ILE A 273 2.65 22.54 3.88
N GLU A 274 2.38 22.56 2.58
CA GLU A 274 2.38 23.77 1.77
C GLU A 274 1.28 24.74 2.21
N ALA A 275 0.08 24.23 2.50
CA ALA A 275 -1.01 25.03 3.09
C ALA A 275 -0.60 25.61 4.45
N LEU A 276 0.04 24.82 5.32
CA LEU A 276 0.55 25.31 6.62
C LEU A 276 1.66 26.36 6.48
N THR A 277 2.54 26.19 5.50
CA THR A 277 3.63 27.15 5.25
C THR A 277 3.08 28.47 4.71
N GLN A 278 2.09 28.41 3.80
CA GLN A 278 1.40 29.60 3.28
C GLN A 278 0.67 30.37 4.39
N ILE A 279 0.17 29.67 5.41
CA ILE A 279 -0.42 30.28 6.61
C ILE A 279 0.64 31.02 7.44
N GLN A 280 1.87 30.50 7.51
CA GLN A 280 2.95 31.10 8.31
C GLN A 280 3.54 32.36 7.70
N THR A 281 3.67 32.45 6.37
CA THR A 281 4.03 33.72 5.71
C THR A 281 2.84 34.65 5.84
N PRO A 282 2.83 35.60 6.79
CA PRO A 282 1.80 36.61 6.78
C PRO A 282 1.97 37.25 5.42
N SER A 283 0.92 37.26 4.61
CA SER A 283 0.93 37.99 3.36
C SER A 283 1.34 39.41 3.73
N ALA A 284 2.62 39.71 3.52
CA ALA A 284 3.17 41.04 3.47
C ALA A 284 2.58 41.64 2.19
N VAL A 285 1.27 41.83 2.22
CA VAL A 285 0.51 42.77 1.42
C VAL A 285 1.13 44.10 1.83
N VAL A 286 2.16 44.53 1.09
CA VAL A 286 2.00 45.28 -0.16
C VAL A 286 1.09 46.46 0.17
N GLY A 287 1.74 47.48 0.74
CA GLY A 287 1.16 48.82 0.78
C GLY A 287 1.03 49.41 -0.61
#